data_AF-A0A7X9IGK8-F1
#
_entry.id   AF-A0A7X9IGK8-F1
#
_cell.length_a   1.000
_cell.length_b   1.000
_cell.length_c   1.000
_cell.angle_alpha   90.00
_cell.angle_beta   90.00
_cell.angle_gamma   90.00
#
_symmetry.space_group_name_H-M   'P 1'
#
loop_
_entity.id
_entity.type
_entity.pdbx_description
1 polymer ?
#
loop_
_entity_poly.entity_id
_entity_poly.type
_entity_poly.pdbx_seq_one_letter_code
_entity_poly.pdbx_strand_id
1 'polypeptide(L)'
;GRVEAVRDAKKAAVEAMAAKWLSDVRIYAGVKEVYHAVAMGRDAFMGVGKGVRANVADAAYQDTRGFVIGAFRPFVDILGYEDALLIDDYGRVLFAVGGGAEVGEDVKDGPLRDSNLAMAWKKALAGETVFADFTPYPPLGGEPAAFVAAPVHDHVGRVEAVAVLRVPRSQLAAIMALRTGMGETGESFLVGGDGLMRSDSFRAATTHSLKASFASPGTGKVETRAAKKALAGASGTALTEDFRGVRVLSGFAPVSVGGVTWALLAETDEEEALAAADELTLAALGLGLFTIVAVLATTVYFLRLELLRPFAAIRNYLRQTAGGDLAATLPGRFKAEMADIRAGLLEMTGELKIKLGFAESVLRAMTVPCLVANSKNRLTFVNRQLLDLFQEPGEPGEHRGRDLDGFLGGLQDGGAMASGCRACLEEGGAVCGLETSGRGHGGREFHARLDAALLRDLDDNRLGLFVLFTDLTDITVQAGRMRAQNDLVAGLAARADRIAEGVSAGARDLSGSVEAAAEGAALQTARIRDVSGAAESAHATLDAAAGQATEAA
;
A
#
# COMPACT_ATOMS: atom_id res chain seq x y z
N GLY A 1 36.37 -5.23 21.42
CA GLY A 1 35.06 -5.18 22.13
C GLY A 1 35.22 -4.81 23.60
N ARG A 2 34.14 -4.62 24.36
CA ARG A 2 34.18 -4.19 25.80
C ARG A 2 35.09 -5.09 26.65
N VAL A 3 34.90 -6.40 26.53
CA VAL A 3 35.67 -7.43 27.26
C VAL A 3 37.17 -7.42 26.89
N GLU A 4 37.47 -7.14 25.63
CA GLU A 4 38.84 -7.07 25.10
C GLU A 4 39.61 -5.87 25.67
N ALA A 5 38.97 -4.70 25.73
CA ALA A 5 39.58 -3.49 26.30
C ALA A 5 39.89 -3.68 27.79
N VAL A 6 38.97 -4.31 28.53
CA VAL A 6 39.18 -4.63 29.96
C VAL A 6 40.32 -5.62 30.14
N ARG A 7 40.37 -6.69 29.32
CA ARG A 7 41.46 -7.66 29.31
C ARG A 7 42.81 -6.97 29.11
N ASP A 8 42.93 -6.12 28.10
CA ASP A 8 44.21 -5.47 27.76
C ASP A 8 44.66 -4.48 28.83
N ALA A 9 43.74 -3.69 29.38
CA ALA A 9 44.03 -2.78 30.48
C ALA A 9 44.49 -3.54 31.74
N LYS A 10 43.80 -4.63 32.11
CA LYS A 10 44.19 -5.45 33.26
C LYS A 10 45.48 -6.20 33.05
N LYS A 11 45.73 -6.72 31.84
CA LYS A 11 47.01 -7.35 31.48
C LYS A 11 48.16 -6.35 31.69
N ALA A 12 48.05 -5.16 31.11
CA ALA A 12 49.09 -4.13 31.25
C ALA A 12 49.33 -3.75 32.72
N ALA A 13 48.25 -3.61 33.51
CA ALA A 13 48.36 -3.29 34.93
C ALA A 13 49.06 -4.40 35.74
N VAL A 14 48.74 -5.67 35.48
CA VAL A 14 49.37 -6.81 36.18
C VAL A 14 50.84 -6.96 35.77
N GLU A 15 51.18 -6.80 34.49
CA GLU A 15 52.58 -6.88 34.03
C GLU A 15 53.42 -5.71 34.57
N ALA A 16 52.86 -4.50 34.60
CA ALA A 16 53.52 -3.34 35.22
C ALA A 16 53.76 -3.53 36.72
N MET A 17 52.77 -4.09 37.43
CA MET A 17 52.91 -4.42 38.85
C MET A 17 53.97 -5.50 39.08
N ALA A 18 53.99 -6.56 38.26
CA ALA A 18 55.02 -7.60 38.33
C ALA A 18 56.44 -7.06 38.09
N ALA A 19 56.58 -6.16 37.11
CA ALA A 19 57.85 -5.48 36.84
C ALA A 19 58.29 -4.60 38.02
N LYS A 20 57.34 -3.91 38.66
CA LYS A 20 57.58 -3.14 39.89
C LYS A 20 58.08 -4.04 41.02
N TRP A 21 57.47 -5.21 41.23
CA TRP A 21 57.92 -6.15 42.27
C TRP A 21 59.37 -6.58 42.09
N LEU A 22 59.77 -6.92 40.87
CA LEU A 22 61.16 -7.28 40.55
C LEU A 22 62.12 -6.09 40.70
N SER A 23 61.67 -4.87 40.42
CA SER A 23 62.47 -3.66 40.63
C SER A 23 62.68 -3.36 42.11
N ASP A 24 61.61 -3.41 42.90
CA ASP A 24 61.67 -3.09 44.34
C ASP A 24 62.54 -4.07 45.11
N VAL A 25 62.51 -5.38 44.79
CA VAL A 25 63.38 -6.35 45.46
C VAL A 25 64.85 -6.15 45.12
N ARG A 26 65.18 -5.66 43.91
CA ARG A 26 66.57 -5.28 43.57
C ARG A 26 67.00 -4.04 44.34
N ILE A 27 66.11 -3.07 44.51
CA ILE A 27 66.37 -1.90 45.35
C ILE A 27 66.63 -2.36 46.78
N TYR A 28 65.76 -3.21 47.33
CA TYR A 28 65.91 -3.80 48.66
C TYR A 28 67.24 -4.53 48.83
N ALA A 29 67.63 -5.37 47.87
CA ALA A 29 68.91 -6.08 47.87
C ALA A 29 70.13 -5.14 47.79
N GLY A 30 69.97 -3.95 47.21
CA GLY A 30 71.02 -2.93 47.08
C GLY A 30 71.15 -1.99 48.27
N VAL A 31 70.26 -2.07 49.28
CA VAL A 31 70.34 -1.23 50.48
C VAL A 31 71.53 -1.66 51.33
N LYS A 32 72.40 -0.71 51.68
CA LYS A 32 73.64 -0.97 52.42
C LYS A 32 73.37 -1.60 53.80
N GLU A 33 72.34 -1.12 54.48
CA GLU A 33 71.90 -1.60 55.78
C GLU A 33 71.39 -3.05 55.71
N VAL A 34 70.80 -3.47 54.58
CA VAL A 34 70.35 -4.86 54.35
C VAL A 34 71.56 -5.79 54.22
N TYR A 35 72.59 -5.37 53.48
CA TYR A 35 73.86 -6.09 53.43
C TYR A 35 74.55 -6.17 54.81
N HIS A 36 74.61 -5.06 55.57
CA HIS A 36 75.20 -5.06 56.91
C HIS A 36 74.45 -5.97 57.89
N ALA A 37 73.12 -6.09 57.74
CA ALA A 37 72.31 -6.98 58.57
C ALA A 37 72.71 -8.46 58.44
N VAL A 38 73.27 -8.88 57.29
CA VAL A 38 73.69 -10.28 57.07
C VAL A 38 74.66 -10.75 58.14
N ALA A 39 75.72 -9.98 58.39
CA ALA A 39 76.74 -10.34 59.39
C ALA A 39 76.14 -10.41 60.80
N MET A 40 75.32 -9.40 61.17
CA MET A 40 74.71 -9.34 62.50
C MET A 40 73.73 -10.51 62.74
N GLY A 41 72.96 -10.90 61.72
CA GLY A 41 72.06 -12.04 61.80
C GLY A 41 72.80 -13.39 61.89
N ARG A 42 73.89 -13.55 61.14
CA ARG A 42 74.74 -14.75 61.22
C ARG A 42 75.36 -14.89 62.60
N ASP A 43 75.87 -13.80 63.17
CA ASP A 43 76.46 -13.78 64.51
C ASP A 43 75.42 -14.15 65.58
N ALA A 44 74.19 -13.63 65.47
CA ALA A 44 73.10 -13.95 66.40
C ALA A 44 72.67 -15.43 66.35
N PHE A 45 72.87 -16.11 65.22
CA PHE A 45 72.54 -17.53 65.04
C PHE A 45 73.77 -18.45 64.94
N MET A 46 74.92 -17.98 65.39
CA MET A 46 76.16 -18.73 65.36
C MET A 46 76.04 -20.03 66.18
N GLY A 47 76.51 -21.14 65.63
CA GLY A 47 76.48 -22.45 66.30
C GLY A 47 75.15 -23.22 66.19
N VAL A 48 74.09 -22.63 65.63
CA VAL A 48 72.84 -23.38 65.34
C VAL A 48 73.08 -24.32 64.16
N GLY A 49 72.80 -25.61 64.37
CA GLY A 49 72.98 -26.67 63.36
C GLY A 49 72.08 -26.53 62.12
N LYS A 50 72.44 -27.23 61.04
CA LYS A 50 71.66 -27.29 59.80
C LYS A 50 70.27 -27.89 60.04
N GLY A 51 69.25 -27.34 59.40
CA GLY A 51 67.86 -27.80 59.54
C GLY A 51 67.22 -27.56 60.91
N VAL A 52 67.94 -26.97 61.86
CA VAL A 52 67.43 -26.62 63.19
C VAL A 52 67.06 -25.15 63.21
N ARG A 53 65.84 -24.86 63.67
CA ARG A 53 65.37 -23.49 63.84
C ARG A 53 66.18 -22.78 64.94
N ALA A 54 66.68 -21.59 64.63
CA ALA A 54 67.37 -20.75 65.61
C ALA A 54 66.43 -20.19 66.69
N ASN A 55 66.95 -19.97 67.89
CA ASN A 55 66.18 -19.37 68.98
C ASN A 55 66.00 -17.86 68.76
N VAL A 56 64.88 -17.49 68.16
CA VAL A 56 64.53 -16.09 67.92
C VAL A 56 64.07 -15.36 69.19
N ALA A 57 63.86 -16.03 70.32
CA ALA A 57 63.50 -15.38 71.58
C ALA A 57 64.72 -14.88 72.38
N ASP A 58 65.93 -15.16 71.91
CA ASP A 58 67.16 -14.71 72.55
C ASP A 58 67.26 -13.18 72.60
N ALA A 59 67.70 -12.63 73.74
CA ALA A 59 67.77 -11.19 73.94
C ALA A 59 68.75 -10.49 72.99
N ALA A 60 69.90 -11.11 72.70
CA ALA A 60 70.88 -10.54 71.79
C ALA A 60 70.36 -10.51 70.34
N TYR A 61 69.60 -11.53 69.94
CA TYR A 61 68.91 -11.51 68.65
C TYR A 61 67.83 -10.41 68.59
N GLN A 62 67.03 -10.24 69.64
CA GLN A 62 65.98 -9.21 69.66
C GLN A 62 66.55 -7.79 69.59
N ASP A 63 67.66 -7.52 70.29
CA ASP A 63 68.37 -6.23 70.18
C ASP A 63 68.90 -6.00 68.76
N THR A 64 69.52 -7.03 68.17
CA THR A 64 70.01 -6.99 66.79
C THR A 64 68.87 -6.71 65.80
N ARG A 65 67.75 -7.42 65.94
CA ARG A 65 66.55 -7.22 65.13
C ARG A 65 66.02 -5.80 65.27
N GLY A 66 65.96 -5.26 66.49
CA GLY A 66 65.53 -3.89 66.76
C GLY A 66 66.38 -2.85 66.02
N PHE A 67 67.68 -3.09 65.90
CA PHE A 67 68.61 -2.23 65.18
C PHE A 67 68.44 -2.30 63.65
N VAL A 68 68.36 -3.50 63.07
CA VAL A 68 68.38 -3.67 61.61
C VAL A 68 67.02 -3.46 60.94
N ILE A 69 65.91 -3.79 61.62
CA ILE A 69 64.60 -3.87 60.97
C ILE A 69 64.09 -2.52 60.44
N GLY A 70 64.61 -1.41 60.94
CA GLY A 70 64.29 -0.07 60.44
C GLY A 70 64.57 0.11 58.94
N ALA A 71 65.58 -0.57 58.40
CA ALA A 71 65.91 -0.51 56.96
C ALA A 71 64.94 -1.32 56.09
N PHE A 72 64.20 -2.26 56.68
CA PHE A 72 63.32 -3.19 56.00
C PHE A 72 61.89 -2.63 55.97
N ARG A 73 61.51 -1.90 57.02
CA ARG A 73 60.18 -1.31 57.21
C ARG A 73 59.65 -0.51 56.02
N PRO A 74 60.43 0.34 55.32
CA PRO A 74 59.91 1.09 54.17
C PRO A 74 59.29 0.22 53.07
N PHE A 75 59.80 -1.01 52.86
CA PHE A 75 59.22 -1.92 51.86
C PHE A 75 57.85 -2.43 52.30
N VAL A 76 57.64 -2.66 53.59
CA VAL A 76 56.33 -3.09 54.12
C VAL A 76 55.39 -1.89 54.29
N ASP A 77 55.82 -0.88 55.04
CA ASP A 77 54.96 0.22 55.49
C ASP A 77 54.64 1.23 54.39
N ILE A 78 55.56 1.45 53.43
CA ILE A 78 55.41 2.46 52.36
C ILE A 78 55.09 1.79 51.02
N LEU A 79 55.85 0.77 50.62
CA LEU A 79 55.63 0.10 49.33
C LEU A 79 54.54 -0.97 49.40
N GLY A 80 54.09 -1.32 50.60
CA GLY A 80 52.92 -2.16 50.85
C GLY A 80 53.15 -3.65 50.66
N TYR A 81 54.40 -4.15 50.71
CA TYR A 81 54.68 -5.59 50.70
C TYR A 81 54.17 -6.26 51.98
N GLU A 82 53.80 -7.54 51.91
CA GLU A 82 53.30 -8.27 53.07
C GLU A 82 54.39 -8.62 54.09
N ASP A 83 55.65 -8.69 53.64
CA ASP A 83 56.83 -8.80 54.50
C ASP A 83 58.09 -8.49 53.69
N ALA A 84 59.17 -8.17 54.40
CA ALA A 84 60.52 -8.08 53.86
C ALA A 84 61.45 -8.96 54.69
N LEU A 85 62.07 -9.93 54.03
CA LEU A 85 62.91 -10.95 54.65
C LEU A 85 64.35 -10.86 54.14
N LEU A 86 65.28 -11.33 54.96
CA LEU A 86 66.68 -11.52 54.59
C LEU A 86 67.10 -12.94 54.94
N ILE A 87 67.65 -13.65 53.96
CA ILE A 87 68.09 -15.04 54.09
C ILE A 87 69.57 -15.10 53.74
N ASP A 88 70.40 -15.73 54.57
CA ASP A 88 71.82 -15.89 54.24
C ASP A 88 72.06 -16.91 53.12
N ASP A 89 73.29 -16.95 52.61
CA ASP A 89 73.79 -17.95 51.65
C ASP A 89 73.81 -19.40 52.18
N TYR A 90 73.67 -19.62 53.49
CA TYR A 90 73.53 -20.94 54.08
C TYR A 90 72.08 -21.44 54.05
N GLY A 91 71.11 -20.54 53.87
CA GLY A 91 69.67 -20.82 53.81
C GLY A 91 68.92 -20.44 55.09
N ARG A 92 69.54 -19.77 56.05
CA ARG A 92 68.86 -19.34 57.27
C ARG A 92 68.13 -18.02 57.06
N VAL A 93 66.85 -18.00 57.44
CA VAL A 93 66.06 -16.76 57.47
C VAL A 93 66.52 -15.93 58.67
N LEU A 94 67.32 -14.89 58.40
CA LEU A 94 67.92 -14.03 59.41
C LEU A 94 66.90 -13.09 60.04
N PHE A 95 66.13 -12.39 59.20
CA PHE A 95 65.16 -11.39 59.64
C PHE A 95 63.91 -11.41 58.78
N ALA A 96 62.81 -11.00 59.40
CA ALA A 96 61.58 -10.59 58.72
C ALA A 96 60.95 -9.41 59.49
N VAL A 97 60.32 -8.47 58.78
CA VAL A 97 59.62 -7.33 59.40
C VAL A 97 58.48 -7.85 60.27
N GLY A 98 57.68 -8.78 59.74
CA GLY A 98 56.58 -9.40 60.47
C GLY A 98 57.02 -10.27 61.65
N GLY A 99 58.30 -10.69 61.71
CA GLY A 99 58.79 -11.60 62.74
C GLY A 99 58.10 -12.97 62.72
N GLY A 100 57.70 -13.42 61.53
CA GLY A 100 56.89 -14.62 61.35
C GLY A 100 57.57 -15.94 61.73
N ALA A 101 56.83 -17.04 61.61
CA ALA A 101 57.30 -18.37 61.99
C ALA A 101 58.48 -18.86 61.15
N GLU A 102 58.72 -18.27 59.98
CA GLU A 102 59.86 -18.53 59.12
C GLU A 102 61.19 -18.02 59.67
N VAL A 103 61.18 -17.05 60.60
CA VAL A 103 62.42 -16.48 61.13
C VAL A 103 63.18 -17.51 61.96
N GLY A 104 64.48 -17.63 61.67
CA GLY A 104 65.38 -18.63 62.24
C GLY A 104 65.30 -20.00 61.58
N GLU A 105 64.34 -20.25 60.67
CA GLU A 105 64.25 -21.51 59.92
C GLU A 105 65.34 -21.61 58.85
N ASP A 106 65.61 -22.84 58.44
CA ASP A 106 66.55 -23.18 57.39
C ASP A 106 65.77 -23.59 56.12
N VAL A 107 65.83 -22.77 55.07
CA VAL A 107 65.16 -23.01 53.79
C VAL A 107 65.91 -24.02 52.92
N LYS A 108 67.09 -24.49 53.33
CA LYS A 108 67.86 -25.49 52.59
C LYS A 108 67.64 -26.89 53.17
N ASP A 109 67.84 -27.04 54.48
CA ASP A 109 67.85 -28.33 55.16
C ASP A 109 66.67 -28.49 56.14
N GLY A 110 65.88 -27.44 56.38
CA GLY A 110 64.78 -27.42 57.34
C GLY A 110 63.38 -27.69 56.76
N PRO A 111 62.32 -27.35 57.51
CA PRO A 111 60.93 -27.58 57.13
C PRO A 111 60.49 -26.83 55.87
N LEU A 112 61.19 -25.75 55.51
CA LEU A 112 60.84 -24.90 54.37
C LEU A 112 61.54 -25.30 53.06
N ARG A 113 62.35 -26.36 53.03
CA ARG A 113 63.16 -26.76 51.87
C ARG A 113 62.38 -27.00 50.56
N ASP A 114 61.12 -27.42 50.69
CA ASP A 114 60.23 -27.75 49.56
C ASP A 114 59.26 -26.59 49.24
N SER A 115 59.44 -25.43 49.87
CA SER A 115 58.60 -24.25 49.67
C SER A 115 59.04 -23.40 48.47
N ASN A 116 58.13 -22.56 47.98
CA ASN A 116 58.45 -21.56 46.97
C ASN A 116 59.45 -20.50 47.47
N LEU A 117 59.57 -20.27 48.79
CA LEU A 117 60.61 -19.42 49.38
C LEU A 117 62.01 -20.04 49.18
N ALA A 118 62.15 -21.34 49.43
CA ALA A 118 63.41 -22.06 49.19
C ALA A 118 63.81 -22.06 47.70
N MET A 119 62.82 -22.22 46.81
CA MET A 119 63.04 -22.08 45.37
C MET A 119 63.53 -20.66 45.01
N ALA A 120 62.89 -19.62 45.55
CA ALA A 120 63.26 -18.23 45.31
C ALA A 120 64.69 -17.95 45.80
N TRP A 121 65.01 -18.41 47.01
CA TRP A 121 66.35 -18.32 47.60
C TRP A 121 67.41 -19.01 46.73
N LYS A 122 67.18 -20.26 46.31
CA LYS A 122 68.15 -21.01 45.51
C LYS A 122 68.46 -20.32 44.17
N LYS A 123 67.45 -19.79 43.49
CA LYS A 123 67.62 -19.07 42.22
C LYS A 123 68.30 -17.71 42.43
N ALA A 124 67.92 -16.98 43.47
CA ALA A 124 68.56 -15.71 43.78
C ALA A 124 70.01 -15.86 44.22
N LEU A 125 70.35 -16.94 44.95
CA LEU A 125 71.72 -17.28 45.30
C LEU A 125 72.60 -17.56 44.06
N ALA A 126 71.99 -18.05 42.97
CA ALA A 126 72.65 -18.21 41.67
C ALA A 126 72.81 -16.88 40.89
N GLY A 127 72.40 -15.75 41.47
CA GLY A 127 72.52 -14.42 40.88
C GLY A 127 71.26 -13.91 40.16
N GLU A 128 70.15 -14.67 40.18
CA GLU A 128 68.93 -14.28 39.47
C GLU A 128 68.01 -13.38 40.31
N THR A 129 67.37 -12.38 39.69
CA THR A 129 66.17 -11.79 40.29
C THR A 129 64.96 -12.61 39.86
N VAL A 130 64.22 -13.19 40.80
CA VAL A 130 63.19 -14.18 40.49
C VAL A 130 61.85 -13.84 41.16
N PHE A 131 60.76 -14.16 40.45
CA PHE A 131 59.42 -14.29 41.01
C PHE A 131 59.11 -15.77 41.29
N ALA A 132 58.68 -16.07 42.50
CA ALA A 132 58.18 -17.36 42.93
C ALA A 132 56.66 -17.26 43.14
N ASP A 133 55.92 -17.97 42.29
CA ASP A 133 54.46 -17.94 42.24
C ASP A 133 53.80 -18.40 43.55
N PHE A 134 52.51 -18.12 43.68
CA PHE A 134 51.69 -18.50 44.82
C PHE A 134 51.67 -20.01 45.02
N THR A 135 52.00 -20.43 46.23
CA THR A 135 51.83 -21.79 46.72
C THR A 135 51.41 -21.75 48.19
N PRO A 136 50.70 -22.77 48.71
CA PRO A 136 50.41 -22.87 50.14
C PRO A 136 51.70 -22.73 50.97
N TYR A 137 51.73 -21.75 51.87
CA TYR A 137 52.94 -21.41 52.60
C TYR A 137 52.78 -21.79 54.09
N PRO A 138 53.52 -22.81 54.58
CA PRO A 138 53.33 -23.35 55.93
C PRO A 138 53.42 -22.32 57.07
N PRO A 139 54.34 -21.34 57.05
CA PRO A 139 54.42 -20.31 58.09
C PRO A 139 53.16 -19.44 58.22
N LEU A 140 52.31 -19.39 57.18
CA LEU A 140 51.03 -18.69 57.20
C LEU A 140 49.84 -19.65 57.32
N GLY A 141 50.04 -20.84 57.91
CA GLY A 141 48.96 -21.82 58.09
C GLY A 141 48.42 -22.40 56.78
N GLY A 142 49.23 -22.39 55.72
CA GLY A 142 48.83 -22.88 54.39
C GLY A 142 48.17 -21.83 53.50
N GLU A 143 48.04 -20.58 53.94
CA GLU A 143 47.66 -19.48 53.06
C GLU A 143 48.63 -19.37 51.88
N PRO A 144 48.16 -19.22 50.63
CA PRO A 144 49.04 -19.04 49.50
C PRO A 144 49.85 -17.75 49.59
N ALA A 145 51.17 -17.86 49.45
CA ALA A 145 52.08 -16.72 49.39
C ALA A 145 52.95 -16.81 48.14
N ALA A 146 53.30 -15.65 47.58
CA ALA A 146 54.26 -15.51 46.48
C ALA A 146 55.41 -14.59 46.93
N PHE A 147 56.57 -14.76 46.31
CA PHE A 147 57.79 -14.04 46.70
C PHE A 147 58.50 -13.48 45.48
N VAL A 148 59.12 -12.32 45.65
CA VAL A 148 60.20 -11.87 44.76
C VAL A 148 61.50 -11.90 45.54
N ALA A 149 62.57 -12.36 44.89
CA ALA A 149 63.89 -12.49 45.53
C ALA A 149 64.99 -11.93 44.63
N ALA A 150 66.01 -11.33 45.25
CA ALA A 150 67.20 -10.83 44.57
C ALA A 150 68.48 -11.10 45.40
N PRO A 151 69.62 -11.34 44.72
CA PRO A 151 70.91 -11.50 45.38
C PRO A 151 71.38 -10.21 46.05
N VAL A 152 71.84 -10.34 47.30
CA VAL A 152 72.59 -9.32 48.03
C VAL A 152 74.08 -9.60 47.81
N HIS A 153 74.79 -8.62 47.25
CA HIS A 153 76.19 -8.77 46.90
C HIS A 153 77.11 -8.12 47.94
N ASP A 154 78.27 -8.74 48.17
CA ASP A 154 79.39 -8.11 48.89
C ASP A 154 80.10 -7.05 48.04
N HIS A 155 81.07 -6.37 48.65
CA HIS A 155 81.88 -5.35 48.00
C HIS A 155 82.74 -5.86 46.83
N VAL A 156 82.91 -7.19 46.69
CA VAL A 156 83.65 -7.84 45.59
C VAL A 156 82.72 -8.54 44.59
N GLY A 157 81.40 -8.38 44.72
CA GLY A 157 80.40 -8.89 43.79
C GLY A 157 79.97 -10.34 44.01
N ARG A 158 80.28 -10.97 45.15
CA ARG A 158 79.79 -12.30 45.51
C ARG A 158 78.45 -12.22 46.22
N VAL A 159 77.58 -13.21 46.00
CA VAL A 159 76.27 -13.27 46.68
C VAL A 159 76.47 -13.80 48.10
N GLU A 160 76.19 -12.96 49.11
CA GLU A 160 76.30 -13.30 50.54
C GLU A 160 74.94 -13.58 51.18
N ALA A 161 73.87 -13.10 50.58
CA ALA A 161 72.51 -13.29 51.07
C ALA A 161 71.50 -13.10 49.94
N VAL A 162 70.24 -13.36 50.26
CA VAL A 162 69.09 -13.14 49.40
C VAL A 162 68.11 -12.24 50.12
N ALA A 163 67.78 -11.13 49.48
CA ALA A 163 66.73 -10.23 49.88
C ALA A 163 65.42 -10.72 49.27
N VAL A 164 64.38 -10.88 50.09
CA VAL A 164 63.08 -11.39 49.67
C VAL A 164 61.97 -10.44 50.09
N LEU A 165 61.03 -10.17 49.20
CA LEU A 165 59.78 -9.48 49.53
C LEU A 165 58.60 -10.44 49.31
N ARG A 166 57.70 -10.54 50.29
CA ARG A 166 56.44 -11.28 50.13
C ARG A 166 55.43 -10.40 49.41
N VAL A 167 54.96 -10.90 48.28
CA VAL A 167 54.13 -10.17 47.31
C VAL A 167 52.78 -9.79 47.93
N PRO A 168 52.31 -8.54 47.76
CA PRO A 168 51.06 -8.10 48.34
C PRO A 168 49.83 -8.57 47.57
N ARG A 169 49.06 -9.48 48.18
CA ARG A 169 47.81 -9.99 47.59
C ARG A 169 46.79 -8.87 47.38
N SER A 170 46.78 -7.86 48.25
CA SER A 170 45.87 -6.71 48.18
C SER A 170 46.06 -5.86 46.92
N GLN A 171 47.29 -5.69 46.45
CA GLN A 171 47.57 -4.92 45.22
C GLN A 171 47.00 -5.65 43.99
N LEU A 172 47.23 -6.96 43.92
CA LEU A 172 46.68 -7.78 42.84
C LEU A 172 45.15 -7.83 42.87
N ALA A 173 44.57 -8.00 44.07
CA ALA A 173 43.13 -7.96 44.29
C ALA A 173 42.52 -6.62 43.86
N ALA A 174 43.19 -5.49 44.12
CA ALA A 174 42.72 -4.16 43.71
C ALA A 174 42.63 -4.01 42.19
N ILE A 175 43.62 -4.51 41.43
CA ILE A 175 43.59 -4.49 39.95
C ILE A 175 42.44 -5.36 39.44
N MET A 176 42.22 -6.53 40.04
CA MET A 176 41.15 -7.44 39.63
C MET A 176 39.76 -6.94 40.04
N ALA A 177 39.64 -6.21 41.15
CA ALA A 177 38.39 -5.64 41.65
C ALA A 177 37.88 -4.45 40.82
N LEU A 178 38.71 -3.82 39.99
CA LEU A 178 38.27 -2.76 39.07
C LEU A 178 37.28 -3.32 38.05
N ARG A 179 36.01 -2.91 38.15
CA ARG A 179 34.90 -3.38 37.31
C ARG A 179 34.35 -2.30 36.37
N THR A 180 35.00 -1.14 36.30
CA THR A 180 34.58 -0.05 35.42
C THR A 180 34.49 -0.54 33.97
N GLY A 181 33.32 -0.38 33.36
CA GLY A 181 33.08 -0.84 31.99
C GLY A 181 32.89 -2.35 31.83
N MET A 182 32.71 -3.12 32.91
CA MET A 182 32.45 -4.57 32.84
C MET A 182 30.97 -4.94 32.90
N GLY A 183 30.09 -3.98 33.16
CA GLY A 183 28.66 -4.22 33.30
C GLY A 183 28.29 -4.99 34.57
N GLU A 184 27.13 -5.63 34.56
CA GLU A 184 26.56 -6.26 35.76
C GLU A 184 27.16 -7.65 35.99
N THR A 185 27.19 -8.48 34.94
CA THR A 185 27.64 -9.88 34.98
C THR A 185 29.13 -10.03 34.73
N GLY A 186 29.80 -8.98 34.23
CA GLY A 186 31.19 -9.10 33.83
C GLY A 186 32.12 -9.32 35.03
N GLU A 187 33.17 -10.12 34.86
CA GLU A 187 34.21 -10.31 35.87
C GLU A 187 35.58 -10.51 35.23
N SER A 188 36.64 -10.39 36.01
CA SER A 188 37.98 -10.72 35.56
C SER A 188 38.75 -11.45 36.64
N PHE A 189 39.52 -12.44 36.25
CA PHE A 189 40.33 -13.21 37.18
C PHE A 189 41.58 -13.77 36.51
N LEU A 190 42.54 -14.17 37.33
CA LEU A 190 43.82 -14.75 36.94
C LEU A 190 43.89 -16.22 37.34
N VAL A 191 44.47 -17.03 36.46
CA VAL A 191 44.66 -18.46 36.62
C VAL A 191 46.12 -18.80 36.37
N GLY A 192 46.73 -19.59 37.26
CA GLY A 192 48.10 -20.07 37.12
C GLY A 192 48.21 -21.23 36.12
N GLY A 193 49.45 -21.61 35.78
CA GLY A 193 49.72 -22.76 34.90
C GLY A 193 49.25 -24.11 35.46
N ASP A 194 48.97 -24.18 36.76
CA ASP A 194 48.37 -25.31 37.47
C ASP A 194 46.83 -25.37 37.34
N GLY A 195 46.22 -24.39 36.68
CA GLY A 195 44.77 -24.22 36.57
C GLY A 195 44.12 -23.67 37.83
N LEU A 196 44.89 -23.27 38.85
CA LEU A 196 44.38 -22.71 40.11
C LEU A 196 44.34 -21.20 40.06
N MET A 197 43.55 -20.59 40.94
CA MET A 197 43.34 -19.15 40.93
C MET A 197 44.60 -18.40 41.40
N ARG A 198 44.83 -17.22 40.82
CA ARG A 198 45.80 -16.21 41.30
C ARG A 198 45.12 -14.93 41.76
N SER A 199 43.81 -14.85 41.59
CA SER A 199 42.96 -13.79 42.11
C SER A 199 41.60 -14.35 42.48
N ASP A 200 40.80 -13.55 43.19
CA ASP A 200 39.47 -14.00 43.58
C ASP A 200 38.45 -13.77 42.46
N SER A 201 37.62 -14.78 42.18
CA SER A 201 36.43 -14.60 41.35
C SER A 201 35.41 -13.76 42.11
N PHE A 202 34.84 -12.77 41.42
CA PHE A 202 33.75 -11.98 41.96
C PHE A 202 32.47 -12.82 42.12
N ARG A 203 32.26 -13.80 41.25
CA ARG A 203 31.03 -14.59 41.19
C ARG A 203 31.08 -15.87 42.01
N ALA A 204 32.27 -16.35 42.33
CA ALA A 204 32.46 -17.64 42.99
C ALA A 204 33.59 -17.64 44.03
N ALA A 205 33.71 -16.60 44.86
CA ALA A 205 34.79 -16.46 45.83
C ALA A 205 34.96 -17.65 46.82
N THR A 206 33.91 -18.44 47.06
CA THR A 206 33.95 -19.59 47.97
C THR A 206 34.64 -20.82 47.37
N THR A 207 34.65 -20.97 46.04
CA THR A 207 35.26 -22.11 45.34
C THR A 207 36.44 -21.69 44.47
N HIS A 208 36.34 -20.52 43.84
CA HIS A 208 37.31 -19.94 42.91
C HIS A 208 37.87 -18.63 43.49
N SER A 209 38.52 -18.73 44.65
CA SER A 209 39.43 -17.71 45.16
C SER A 209 40.87 -18.20 45.17
N LEU A 210 41.83 -17.30 45.33
CA LEU A 210 43.23 -17.67 45.55
C LEU A 210 43.31 -18.71 46.67
N LYS A 211 42.70 -18.44 47.82
CA LYS A 211 42.69 -19.37 48.96
C LYS A 211 41.92 -20.66 48.67
N ALA A 212 40.67 -20.58 48.19
CA ALA A 212 39.81 -21.75 48.05
C ALA A 212 40.32 -22.74 46.98
N SER A 213 40.85 -22.23 45.87
CA SER A 213 41.36 -23.09 44.79
C SER A 213 42.57 -23.92 45.21
N PHE A 214 43.49 -23.34 45.98
CA PHE A 214 44.62 -24.08 46.55
C PHE A 214 44.18 -25.04 47.67
N ALA A 215 43.19 -24.68 48.48
CA ALA A 215 42.67 -25.55 49.53
C ALA A 215 41.84 -26.73 48.99
N SER A 216 41.22 -26.58 47.83
CA SER A 216 40.40 -27.63 47.19
C SER A 216 40.60 -27.66 45.66
N PRO A 217 41.75 -28.17 45.17
CA PRO A 217 42.07 -28.17 43.74
C PRO A 217 41.07 -28.93 42.86
N GLY A 218 40.32 -29.89 43.42
CA GLY A 218 39.33 -30.66 42.67
C GLY A 218 38.12 -29.83 42.22
N THR A 219 37.77 -28.77 42.95
CA THR A 219 36.58 -27.94 42.69
C THR A 219 36.90 -26.48 42.37
N GLY A 220 38.14 -26.03 42.62
CA GLY A 220 38.57 -24.65 42.35
C GLY A 220 39.49 -24.48 41.14
N LYS A 221 39.62 -25.51 40.29
CA LYS A 221 40.37 -25.44 39.03
C LYS A 221 39.55 -24.82 37.91
N VAL A 222 40.19 -23.96 37.13
CA VAL A 222 39.63 -23.39 35.90
C VAL A 222 40.23 -24.10 34.68
N GLU A 223 39.48 -25.02 34.11
CA GLU A 223 39.91 -25.81 32.93
C GLU A 223 39.17 -25.42 31.63
N THR A 224 38.73 -24.16 31.54
CA THR A 224 37.99 -23.63 30.40
C THR A 224 38.86 -23.56 29.14
N ARG A 225 38.21 -23.56 27.96
CA ARG A 225 38.91 -23.42 26.67
C ARG A 225 39.68 -22.10 26.58
N ALA A 226 39.13 -21.02 27.13
CA ALA A 226 39.77 -19.72 27.19
C ALA A 226 41.02 -19.73 28.07
N ALA A 227 40.94 -20.30 29.28
CA ALA A 227 42.08 -20.42 30.19
C ALA A 227 43.23 -21.24 29.55
N LYS A 228 42.90 -22.40 28.96
CA LYS A 228 43.89 -23.26 28.28
C LYS A 228 44.59 -22.54 27.11
N LYS A 229 43.84 -21.76 26.32
CA LYS A 229 44.43 -20.97 25.22
C LYS A 229 45.33 -19.86 25.73
N ALA A 230 44.92 -19.13 26.76
CA ALA A 230 45.73 -18.09 27.38
C ALA A 230 47.03 -18.65 27.97
N LEU A 231 46.96 -19.75 28.72
CA LEU A 231 48.14 -20.43 29.27
C LEU A 231 49.09 -20.96 28.17
N ALA A 232 48.56 -21.31 26.99
CA ALA A 232 49.34 -21.67 25.81
C ALA A 232 49.92 -20.46 25.04
N GLY A 233 49.74 -19.24 25.53
CA GLY A 233 50.28 -18.02 24.94
C GLY A 233 49.37 -17.30 23.94
N ALA A 234 48.12 -17.76 23.75
CA ALA A 234 47.20 -17.13 22.81
C ALA A 234 46.35 -16.03 23.48
N SER A 235 46.19 -14.90 22.78
CA SER A 235 45.22 -13.86 23.13
C SER A 235 44.03 -13.89 22.19
N GLY A 236 42.84 -13.60 22.68
CA GLY A 236 41.66 -13.48 21.82
C GLY A 236 40.38 -13.22 22.59
N THR A 237 39.28 -13.30 21.85
CA THR A 237 37.91 -13.28 22.37
C THR A 237 37.18 -14.49 21.83
N ALA A 238 36.34 -15.11 22.64
CA ALA A 238 35.52 -16.25 22.23
C ALA A 238 34.23 -16.32 23.04
N LEU A 239 33.14 -16.72 22.39
CA LEU A 239 31.99 -17.29 23.07
C LEU A 239 32.35 -18.70 23.52
N THR A 240 32.29 -18.94 24.82
CA THR A 240 32.68 -20.20 25.46
C THR A 240 31.88 -20.40 26.76
N GLU A 241 31.96 -21.58 27.33
CA GLU A 241 31.53 -21.81 28.71
C GLU A 241 32.65 -21.43 29.69
N ASP A 242 32.25 -20.84 30.81
CA ASP A 242 33.12 -20.54 31.93
C ASP A 242 33.23 -21.73 32.91
N PHE A 243 33.90 -21.54 34.06
CA PHE A 243 34.06 -22.59 35.06
C PHE A 243 32.75 -22.96 35.79
N ARG A 244 31.68 -22.18 35.60
CA ARG A 244 30.34 -22.42 36.17
C ARG A 244 29.42 -23.15 35.19
N GLY A 245 29.87 -23.36 33.95
CA GLY A 245 29.06 -23.94 32.86
C GLY A 245 28.11 -22.93 32.22
N VAL A 246 28.30 -21.63 32.43
CA VAL A 246 27.48 -20.56 31.84
C VAL A 246 28.16 -20.08 30.55
N ARG A 247 27.36 -19.80 29.51
CA ARG A 247 27.91 -19.24 28.27
C ARG A 247 28.26 -17.76 28.46
N VAL A 248 29.51 -17.43 28.14
CA VAL A 248 30.10 -16.11 28.33
C VAL A 248 30.84 -15.67 27.06
N LEU A 249 30.91 -14.37 26.86
CA LEU A 249 31.92 -13.76 25.99
C LEU A 249 33.20 -13.58 26.81
N SER A 250 34.20 -14.43 26.57
CA SER A 250 35.48 -14.45 27.29
C SER A 250 36.59 -13.83 26.45
N GLY A 251 37.18 -12.74 26.95
CA GLY A 251 38.43 -12.17 26.46
C GLY A 251 39.58 -12.72 27.29
N PHE A 252 40.49 -13.44 26.65
CA PHE A 252 41.58 -14.15 27.32
C PHE A 252 42.94 -13.74 26.77
N ALA A 253 43.97 -13.69 27.62
CA ALA A 253 45.35 -13.44 27.22
C ALA A 253 46.36 -14.02 28.23
N PRO A 254 47.56 -14.43 27.79
CA PRO A 254 48.69 -14.68 28.68
C PRO A 254 49.16 -13.37 29.33
N VAL A 255 49.54 -13.46 30.59
CA VAL A 255 50.19 -12.41 31.38
C VAL A 255 51.51 -12.96 31.90
N SER A 256 52.60 -12.23 31.64
CA SER A 256 53.94 -12.63 32.13
C SER A 256 54.23 -12.00 33.50
N VAL A 257 54.44 -12.84 34.51
CA VAL A 257 54.78 -12.41 35.88
C VAL A 257 56.11 -13.03 36.25
N GLY A 258 57.19 -12.27 36.05
CA GLY A 258 58.56 -12.70 36.39
C GLY A 258 58.98 -14.04 35.79
N GLY A 259 58.59 -14.30 34.53
CA GLY A 259 58.88 -15.53 33.80
C GLY A 259 57.85 -16.65 33.99
N VAL A 260 56.87 -16.48 34.88
CA VAL A 260 55.71 -17.37 35.01
C VAL A 260 54.58 -16.84 34.15
N THR A 261 53.88 -17.73 33.44
CA THR A 261 52.70 -17.38 32.65
C THR A 261 51.43 -17.61 33.46
N TRP A 262 50.63 -16.56 33.61
CA TRP A 262 49.25 -16.64 34.07
C TRP A 262 48.29 -16.41 32.90
N ALA A 263 47.10 -16.98 33.00
CA ALA A 263 45.99 -16.64 32.13
C ALA A 263 45.13 -15.56 32.79
N LEU A 264 44.93 -14.45 32.08
CA LEU A 264 43.92 -13.46 32.42
C LEU A 264 42.66 -13.74 31.61
N LEU A 265 41.55 -13.85 32.31
CA LEU A 265 40.22 -13.93 31.71
C LEU A 265 39.44 -12.70 32.14
N ALA A 266 38.84 -12.02 31.17
CA ALA A 266 37.78 -11.05 31.37
C ALA A 266 36.54 -11.63 30.70
N GLU A 267 35.43 -11.71 31.42
CA GLU A 267 34.23 -12.43 30.98
C GLU A 267 33.00 -11.56 31.19
N THR A 268 31.94 -11.81 30.44
CA THR A 268 30.60 -11.24 30.58
C THR A 268 29.62 -12.29 30.09
N ASP A 269 28.46 -12.44 30.73
CA ASP A 269 27.45 -13.41 30.30
C ASP A 269 26.99 -13.10 28.87
N GLU A 270 26.74 -14.15 28.08
CA GLU A 270 26.28 -14.01 26.68
C GLU A 270 25.02 -13.15 26.59
N GLU A 271 24.08 -13.34 27.53
CA GLU A 271 22.83 -12.56 27.60
C GLU A 271 23.09 -11.05 27.75
N GLU A 272 23.99 -10.63 28.65
CA GLU A 272 24.31 -9.22 28.79
C GLU A 272 25.14 -8.70 27.60
N ALA A 273 26.07 -9.51 27.09
CA ALA A 273 26.88 -9.13 25.94
C ALA A 273 26.05 -8.93 24.67
N LEU A 274 24.91 -9.63 24.54
CA LEU A 274 24.01 -9.59 23.39
C LEU A 274 22.72 -8.79 23.64
N ALA A 275 22.41 -8.37 24.86
CA ALA A 275 21.18 -7.62 25.19
C ALA A 275 20.94 -6.41 24.27
N ALA A 276 21.99 -5.64 23.95
CA ALA A 276 21.89 -4.51 23.04
C ALA A 276 21.52 -4.91 21.60
N ALA A 277 21.96 -6.09 21.15
CA ALA A 277 21.59 -6.64 19.85
C ALA A 277 20.13 -7.13 19.84
N ASP A 278 19.65 -7.68 20.95
CA ASP A 278 18.25 -8.12 21.09
C ASP A 278 17.27 -6.94 21.07
N GLU A 279 17.61 -5.82 21.72
CA GLU A 279 16.80 -4.60 21.65
C GLU A 279 16.75 -4.03 20.23
N LEU A 280 17.89 -4.00 19.53
CA LEU A 280 17.97 -3.55 18.14
C LEU A 280 17.18 -4.44 17.18
N THR A 281 17.23 -5.76 17.37
CA THR A 281 16.46 -6.70 16.53
C THR A 281 14.97 -6.57 16.78
N LEU A 282 14.52 -6.39 18.03
CA LEU A 282 13.11 -6.14 18.34
C LEU A 282 12.63 -4.81 17.74
N ALA A 283 13.43 -3.74 17.86
CA ALA A 283 13.12 -2.45 17.24
C ALA A 283 13.06 -2.54 15.70
N ALA A 284 14.00 -3.27 15.09
CA ALA A 284 14.02 -3.50 13.65
C ALA A 284 12.81 -4.31 13.17
N LEU A 285 12.41 -5.36 13.90
CA LEU A 285 11.19 -6.12 13.63
C LEU A 285 9.94 -5.27 13.78
N GLY A 286 9.87 -4.44 14.83
CA GLY A 286 8.76 -3.50 15.03
C GLY A 286 8.62 -2.51 13.89
N LEU A 287 9.74 -1.91 13.45
CA LEU A 287 9.77 -1.01 12.29
C LEU A 287 9.39 -1.74 11.00
N GLY A 288 9.91 -2.96 10.80
CA GLY A 288 9.58 -3.81 9.65
C GLY A 288 8.08 -4.11 9.58
N LEU A 289 7.48 -4.57 10.67
CA LEU A 289 6.04 -4.84 10.73
C LEU A 289 5.21 -3.57 10.49
N PHE A 290 5.61 -2.44 11.08
CA PHE A 290 4.95 -1.16 10.85
C PHE A 290 4.98 -0.76 9.37
N THR A 291 6.12 -0.92 8.69
CA THR A 291 6.24 -0.58 7.26
C THR A 291 5.35 -1.47 6.39
N ILE A 292 5.26 -2.78 6.69
CA ILE A 292 4.38 -3.70 5.96
C ILE A 292 2.92 -3.29 6.12
N VAL A 293 2.48 -3.03 7.35
CA VAL A 293 1.10 -2.60 7.63
C VAL A 293 0.79 -1.26 6.96
N ALA A 294 1.72 -0.30 7.01
CA ALA A 294 1.56 1.00 6.36
C ALA A 294 1.41 0.85 4.85
N VAL A 295 2.29 0.08 4.19
CA VAL A 295 2.23 -0.15 2.73
C VAL A 295 0.93 -0.84 2.33
N LEU A 296 0.50 -1.87 3.06
CA LEU A 296 -0.78 -2.54 2.81
C LEU A 296 -1.96 -1.59 2.97
N ALA A 297 -1.98 -0.80 4.04
CA ALA A 297 -3.05 0.17 4.30
C ALA A 297 -3.11 1.25 3.22
N THR A 298 -1.96 1.82 2.82
CA THR A 298 -1.88 2.81 1.74
C THR A 298 -2.31 2.21 0.41
N THR A 299 -1.89 0.98 0.10
CA THR A 299 -2.28 0.27 -1.12
C THR A 299 -3.79 0.05 -1.17
N VAL A 300 -4.40 -0.48 -0.10
CA VAL A 300 -5.86 -0.69 -0.01
C VAL A 300 -6.62 0.63 -0.10
N TYR A 301 -6.13 1.68 0.57
CA TYR A 301 -6.73 3.01 0.51
C TYR A 301 -6.71 3.57 -0.92
N PHE A 302 -5.58 3.46 -1.61
CA PHE A 302 -5.40 3.90 -2.98
C PHE A 302 -6.31 3.13 -3.96
N LEU A 303 -6.30 1.79 -3.91
CA LEU A 303 -7.19 0.95 -4.73
C LEU A 303 -8.67 1.30 -4.51
N ARG A 304 -9.07 1.57 -3.26
CA ARG A 304 -10.46 1.90 -2.95
C ARG A 304 -10.90 3.24 -3.54
N LEU A 305 -10.01 4.23 -3.54
CA LEU A 305 -10.32 5.57 -4.03
C LEU A 305 -10.20 5.68 -5.54
N GLU A 306 -9.16 5.11 -6.14
CA GLU A 306 -8.85 5.31 -7.56
C GLU A 306 -9.53 4.26 -8.48
N LEU A 307 -9.82 3.06 -7.98
CA LEU A 307 -10.44 2.01 -8.81
C LEU A 307 -11.85 1.63 -8.35
N LEU A 308 -12.01 1.17 -7.10
CA LEU A 308 -13.28 0.55 -6.66
C LEU A 308 -14.46 1.54 -6.65
N ARG A 309 -14.23 2.80 -6.25
CA ARG A 309 -15.28 3.83 -6.25
C ARG A 309 -15.72 4.23 -7.67
N PRO A 310 -14.82 4.57 -8.61
CA PRO A 310 -15.18 4.84 -10.00
C PRO A 310 -15.93 3.68 -10.68
N PHE A 311 -15.48 2.44 -10.48
CA PHE A 311 -16.18 1.26 -11.00
C PHE A 311 -17.61 1.15 -10.48
N ALA A 312 -17.82 1.37 -9.18
CA ALA A 312 -19.17 1.36 -8.61
C ALA A 312 -20.05 2.46 -9.21
N ALA A 313 -19.50 3.65 -9.46
CA ALA A 313 -20.22 4.75 -10.10
C ALA A 313 -20.61 4.41 -11.55
N ILE A 314 -19.68 3.88 -12.35
CA ILE A 314 -19.94 3.44 -13.74
C ILE A 314 -21.01 2.35 -13.76
N ARG A 315 -20.89 1.33 -12.91
CA ARG A 315 -21.88 0.25 -12.82
C ARG A 315 -23.28 0.77 -12.52
N ASN A 316 -23.40 1.73 -11.60
CA ASN A 316 -24.69 2.32 -11.24
C ASN A 316 -25.27 3.15 -12.38
N TYR A 317 -24.44 3.95 -13.06
CA TYR A 317 -24.85 4.73 -14.23
C TYR A 317 -25.35 3.85 -15.38
N LEU A 318 -24.57 2.83 -15.75
CA LEU A 318 -24.96 1.88 -16.79
C LEU A 318 -26.30 1.19 -16.46
N ARG A 319 -26.51 0.80 -15.20
CA ARG A 319 -27.77 0.18 -14.77
C ARG A 319 -28.96 1.14 -14.92
N GLN A 320 -28.78 2.43 -14.67
CA GLN A 320 -29.84 3.43 -14.83
C GLN A 320 -30.12 3.70 -16.32
N THR A 321 -29.08 3.91 -17.12
CA THR A 321 -29.21 4.15 -18.57
C THR A 321 -29.84 2.96 -19.30
N ALA A 322 -29.43 1.73 -18.97
CA ALA A 322 -30.04 0.52 -19.53
C ALA A 322 -31.50 0.34 -19.09
N GLY A 323 -31.89 0.89 -17.94
CA GLY A 323 -33.27 0.93 -17.47
C GLY A 323 -34.15 2.00 -18.15
N GLY A 324 -33.59 2.76 -19.11
CA GLY A 324 -34.30 3.81 -19.85
C GLY A 324 -34.14 5.22 -19.28
N ASP A 325 -33.46 5.39 -18.15
CA ASP A 325 -33.15 6.72 -17.61
C ASP A 325 -31.92 7.31 -18.32
N LEU A 326 -32.17 7.95 -19.47
CA LEU A 326 -31.13 8.67 -20.21
C LEU A 326 -30.73 9.98 -19.50
N ALA A 327 -31.48 10.46 -18.50
CA ALA A 327 -31.14 11.66 -17.72
C ALA A 327 -30.17 11.36 -16.57
N ALA A 328 -29.86 10.08 -16.33
CA ALA A 328 -28.87 9.66 -15.34
C ALA A 328 -27.54 10.42 -15.49
N THR A 329 -26.89 10.69 -14.35
CA THR A 329 -25.60 11.37 -14.31
C THR A 329 -24.52 10.43 -13.79
N LEU A 330 -23.29 10.61 -14.26
CA LEU A 330 -22.12 9.86 -13.80
C LEU A 330 -21.24 10.78 -12.92
N PRO A 331 -21.59 10.96 -11.63
CA PRO A 331 -20.84 11.80 -10.72
C PRO A 331 -19.55 11.09 -10.25
N GLY A 332 -18.49 11.87 -10.07
CA GLY A 332 -17.22 11.38 -9.57
C GLY A 332 -16.02 12.01 -10.27
N ARG A 333 -14.85 11.88 -9.64
CA ARG A 333 -13.57 12.18 -10.28
C ARG A 333 -13.02 10.91 -10.90
N PHE A 334 -12.86 10.92 -12.21
CA PHE A 334 -12.27 9.85 -13.01
C PHE A 334 -10.93 10.38 -13.54
N LYS A 335 -9.87 9.60 -13.43
CA LYS A 335 -8.51 9.95 -13.88
C LYS A 335 -7.98 8.85 -14.79
N ALA A 336 -6.95 9.16 -15.59
CA ALA A 336 -6.31 8.22 -16.50
C ALA A 336 -7.35 7.47 -17.36
N GLU A 337 -7.22 6.17 -17.53
CA GLU A 337 -8.10 5.34 -18.38
C GLU A 337 -9.57 5.39 -17.93
N MET A 338 -9.83 5.65 -16.65
CA MET A 338 -11.20 5.80 -16.13
C MET A 338 -11.88 7.07 -16.65
N ALA A 339 -11.12 8.12 -16.96
CA ALA A 339 -11.65 9.34 -17.54
C ALA A 339 -12.10 9.10 -18.99
N ASP A 340 -11.34 8.32 -19.76
CA ASP A 340 -11.67 7.97 -21.14
C ASP A 340 -12.93 7.10 -21.20
N ILE A 341 -13.06 6.12 -20.30
CA ILE A 341 -14.28 5.31 -20.17
C ILE A 341 -15.49 6.20 -19.87
N ARG A 342 -15.36 7.16 -18.95
CA ARG A 342 -16.45 8.11 -18.65
C ARG A 342 -16.81 8.95 -19.88
N ALA A 343 -15.83 9.47 -20.60
CA ALA A 343 -16.07 10.27 -21.80
C ALA A 343 -16.82 9.46 -22.87
N GLY A 344 -16.34 8.24 -23.18
CA GLY A 344 -16.98 7.37 -24.17
C GLY A 344 -18.40 6.94 -23.76
N LEU A 345 -18.64 6.67 -22.48
CA LEU A 345 -19.98 6.37 -21.98
C LEU A 345 -20.93 7.57 -22.13
N LEU A 346 -20.47 8.78 -21.79
CA LEU A 346 -21.28 9.98 -21.95
C LEU A 346 -21.56 10.28 -23.42
N GLU A 347 -20.58 10.11 -24.30
CA GLU A 347 -20.74 10.25 -25.76
C GLU A 347 -21.76 9.24 -26.30
N MET A 348 -21.65 7.96 -25.92
CA MET A 348 -22.62 6.92 -26.28
C MET A 348 -24.05 7.29 -25.86
N THR A 349 -24.24 7.76 -24.62
CA THR A 349 -25.58 8.19 -24.17
C THR A 349 -26.07 9.47 -24.86
N GLY A 350 -25.17 10.37 -25.23
CA GLY A 350 -25.46 11.54 -26.05
C GLY A 350 -25.98 11.15 -27.42
N GLU A 351 -25.29 10.25 -28.10
CA GLU A 351 -25.71 9.68 -29.39
C GLU A 351 -27.06 8.97 -29.30
N LEU A 352 -27.29 8.18 -28.25
CA LEU A 352 -28.59 7.56 -28.01
C LEU A 352 -29.71 8.58 -27.84
N LYS A 353 -29.48 9.67 -27.08
CA LYS A 353 -30.46 10.76 -26.94
C LYS A 353 -30.76 11.43 -28.27
N ILE A 354 -29.74 11.70 -29.09
CA ILE A 354 -29.92 12.32 -30.40
C ILE A 354 -30.75 11.41 -31.31
N LYS A 355 -30.39 10.12 -31.42
CA LYS A 355 -31.09 9.17 -32.28
C LYS A 355 -32.53 8.92 -31.84
N LEU A 356 -32.75 8.73 -30.53
CA LEU A 356 -34.10 8.53 -29.99
C LEU A 356 -34.95 9.81 -30.12
N GLY A 357 -34.37 10.96 -29.79
CA GLY A 357 -35.01 12.26 -29.94
C GLY A 357 -35.37 12.56 -31.40
N PHE A 358 -34.49 12.25 -32.36
CA PHE A 358 -34.77 12.39 -33.78
C PHE A 358 -35.98 11.54 -34.21
N ALA A 359 -36.01 10.26 -33.84
CA ALA A 359 -37.13 9.37 -34.19
C ALA A 359 -38.47 9.87 -33.61
N GLU A 360 -38.47 10.27 -32.33
CA GLU A 360 -39.67 10.86 -31.70
C GLU A 360 -40.08 12.20 -32.31
N SER A 361 -39.11 13.06 -32.66
CA SER A 361 -39.37 14.35 -33.29
C SER A 361 -39.93 14.20 -34.70
N VAL A 362 -39.43 13.26 -35.50
CA VAL A 362 -39.97 12.97 -36.85
C VAL A 362 -41.44 12.57 -36.74
N LEU A 363 -41.78 11.63 -35.85
CA LEU A 363 -43.16 11.20 -35.64
C LEU A 363 -44.06 12.35 -35.20
N ARG A 364 -43.61 13.21 -34.27
CA ARG A 364 -44.36 14.38 -33.81
C ARG A 364 -44.53 15.45 -34.89
N ALA A 365 -43.57 15.59 -35.80
CA ALA A 365 -43.61 16.57 -36.90
C ALA A 365 -44.46 16.13 -38.09
N MET A 366 -44.95 14.87 -38.11
CA MET A 366 -45.82 14.36 -39.16
C MET A 366 -47.12 15.17 -39.24
N THR A 367 -47.37 15.78 -40.40
CA THR A 367 -48.60 16.54 -40.69
C THR A 367 -49.74 15.68 -41.22
N VAL A 368 -49.50 14.39 -41.47
CA VAL A 368 -50.50 13.44 -41.94
C VAL A 368 -50.97 12.59 -40.75
N PRO A 369 -52.27 12.36 -40.56
CA PRO A 369 -52.80 11.46 -39.54
C PRO A 369 -52.05 10.12 -39.49
N CYS A 370 -51.46 9.78 -38.35
CA CYS A 370 -50.71 8.53 -38.20
C CYS A 370 -50.73 7.99 -36.77
N LEU A 371 -50.51 6.68 -36.66
CA LEU A 371 -50.30 5.99 -35.40
C LEU A 371 -49.16 4.96 -35.52
N VAL A 372 -48.59 4.61 -34.37
CA VAL A 372 -47.68 3.48 -34.21
C VAL A 372 -48.23 2.60 -33.10
N ALA A 373 -48.25 1.29 -33.31
CA ALA A 373 -48.52 0.29 -32.30
C ALA A 373 -47.33 -0.66 -32.14
N ASN A 374 -47.12 -1.22 -30.95
CA ASN A 374 -46.09 -2.23 -30.74
C ASN A 374 -46.55 -3.64 -31.19
N SER A 375 -45.64 -4.60 -31.13
CA SER A 375 -45.91 -6.02 -31.41
C SER A 375 -46.98 -6.68 -30.53
N LYS A 376 -47.44 -6.02 -29.46
CA LYS A 376 -48.52 -6.47 -28.56
C LYS A 376 -49.85 -5.74 -28.82
N ASN A 377 -50.01 -5.15 -30.00
CA ASN A 377 -51.19 -4.39 -30.42
C ASN A 377 -51.55 -3.19 -29.53
N ARG A 378 -50.56 -2.58 -28.87
CA ARG A 378 -50.77 -1.38 -28.05
C ARG A 378 -50.21 -0.15 -28.73
N LEU A 379 -50.98 0.93 -28.74
CA LEU A 379 -50.56 2.22 -29.26
C LEU A 379 -49.31 2.72 -28.54
N THR A 380 -48.25 2.98 -29.28
CA THR A 380 -47.03 3.62 -28.77
C THR A 380 -46.95 5.09 -29.15
N PHE A 381 -47.61 5.49 -30.24
CA PHE A 381 -47.67 6.86 -30.73
C PHE A 381 -48.97 7.10 -31.50
N VAL A 382 -49.54 8.28 -31.35
CA VAL A 382 -50.58 8.86 -32.23
C VAL A 382 -50.21 10.33 -32.41
N ASN A 383 -50.49 10.93 -33.56
CA ASN A 383 -50.33 12.39 -33.75
C ASN A 383 -51.67 13.13 -33.63
N ARG A 384 -51.59 14.47 -33.53
CA ARG A 384 -52.77 15.31 -33.35
C ARG A 384 -53.73 15.23 -34.53
N GLN A 385 -53.19 15.15 -35.74
CA GLN A 385 -53.96 15.10 -36.97
C GLN A 385 -54.86 13.87 -37.04
N LEU A 386 -54.42 12.74 -36.48
CA LEU A 386 -55.26 11.55 -36.36
C LEU A 386 -56.40 11.72 -35.36
N LEU A 387 -56.12 12.31 -34.19
CA LEU A 387 -57.16 12.60 -33.21
C LEU A 387 -58.21 13.55 -33.80
N ASP A 388 -57.77 14.58 -34.53
CA ASP A 388 -58.68 15.53 -35.18
C ASP A 388 -59.53 14.86 -36.29
N LEU A 389 -58.95 13.95 -37.08
CA LEU A 389 -59.67 13.16 -38.10
C LEU A 389 -60.78 12.29 -37.47
N PHE A 390 -60.47 11.61 -36.37
CA PHE A 390 -61.40 10.72 -35.67
C PHE A 390 -62.28 11.43 -34.64
N GLN A 391 -62.07 12.74 -34.44
CA GLN A 391 -62.71 13.53 -33.39
C GLN A 391 -62.53 12.91 -31.99
N GLU A 392 -61.37 12.31 -31.75
CA GLU A 392 -61.02 11.69 -30.48
C GLU A 392 -60.57 12.77 -29.48
N PRO A 393 -61.18 12.88 -28.29
CA PRO A 393 -60.80 13.86 -27.29
C PRO A 393 -59.53 13.44 -26.54
N GLY A 394 -58.70 14.43 -26.19
CA GLY A 394 -57.50 14.23 -25.38
C GLY A 394 -56.22 14.72 -26.06
N GLU A 395 -55.11 14.62 -25.34
CA GLU A 395 -53.78 14.89 -25.89
C GLU A 395 -53.15 13.61 -26.46
N PRO A 396 -52.34 13.67 -27.53
CA PRO A 396 -51.77 12.47 -28.17
C PRO A 396 -51.05 11.50 -27.23
N GLY A 397 -50.43 12.00 -26.16
CA GLY A 397 -49.75 11.18 -25.16
C GLY A 397 -50.67 10.32 -24.29
N GLU A 398 -51.93 10.73 -24.09
CA GLU A 398 -52.90 10.07 -23.22
C GLU A 398 -53.41 8.75 -23.80
N HIS A 399 -53.27 8.56 -25.12
CA HIS A 399 -53.68 7.35 -25.81
C HIS A 399 -52.57 6.27 -25.86
N ARG A 400 -51.37 6.57 -25.34
CA ARG A 400 -50.26 5.60 -25.28
C ARG A 400 -50.62 4.42 -24.37
N GLY A 401 -50.46 3.20 -24.86
CA GLY A 401 -50.73 1.95 -24.16
C GLY A 401 -52.15 1.40 -24.35
N ARG A 402 -53.07 2.20 -24.94
CA ARG A 402 -54.40 1.71 -25.34
C ARG A 402 -54.28 0.62 -26.40
N ASP A 403 -55.25 -0.28 -26.40
CA ASP A 403 -55.38 -1.33 -27.39
C ASP A 403 -55.78 -0.74 -28.76
N LEU A 404 -55.07 -1.15 -29.83
CA LEU A 404 -55.29 -0.61 -31.18
C LEU A 404 -56.66 -0.97 -31.73
N ASP A 405 -57.13 -2.20 -31.49
CA ASP A 405 -58.42 -2.66 -32.00
C ASP A 405 -59.56 -1.95 -31.30
N GLY A 406 -59.44 -1.74 -29.98
CA GLY A 406 -60.39 -0.91 -29.23
C GLY A 406 -60.41 0.55 -29.68
N PHE A 407 -59.25 1.12 -30.01
CA PHE A 407 -59.14 2.50 -30.49
C PHE A 407 -59.80 2.70 -31.85
N LEU A 408 -59.57 1.79 -32.80
CA LEU A 408 -60.17 1.85 -34.14
C LEU A 408 -61.62 1.34 -34.17
N GLY A 409 -61.95 0.37 -33.31
CA GLY A 409 -63.29 -0.21 -33.19
C GLY A 409 -64.32 0.67 -32.48
N GLY A 410 -63.88 1.73 -31.80
CA GLY A 410 -64.78 2.77 -31.25
C GLY A 410 -65.45 3.63 -32.33
N LEU A 411 -64.93 3.61 -33.55
CA LEU A 411 -65.49 4.31 -34.70
C LEU A 411 -66.67 3.50 -35.29
N GLN A 412 -67.77 4.17 -35.64
CA GLN A 412 -68.85 3.53 -36.39
C GLN A 412 -68.33 3.14 -37.78
N ASP A 413 -68.49 1.87 -38.15
CA ASP A 413 -67.92 1.21 -39.34
C ASP A 413 -66.37 1.14 -39.41
N GLY A 414 -65.68 1.29 -38.27
CA GLY A 414 -64.22 1.20 -38.17
C GLY A 414 -63.61 -0.22 -38.25
N GLY A 415 -64.42 -1.27 -38.35
CA GLY A 415 -63.97 -2.67 -38.29
C GLY A 415 -62.97 -3.08 -39.38
N ALA A 416 -63.08 -2.47 -40.57
CA ALA A 416 -62.16 -2.70 -41.69
C ALA A 416 -60.75 -2.14 -41.42
N MET A 417 -60.63 -1.04 -40.65
CA MET A 417 -59.34 -0.45 -40.28
C MET A 417 -58.60 -1.34 -39.27
N ALA A 418 -59.34 -1.86 -38.28
CA ALA A 418 -58.78 -2.75 -37.28
C ALA A 418 -58.32 -4.09 -37.90
N SER A 419 -59.12 -4.67 -38.81
CA SER A 419 -58.73 -5.91 -39.50
C SER A 419 -57.52 -5.72 -40.42
N GLY A 420 -57.43 -4.61 -41.16
CA GLY A 420 -56.27 -4.28 -41.98
C GLY A 420 -54.98 -4.12 -41.17
N CYS A 421 -55.06 -3.44 -40.02
CA CYS A 421 -53.92 -3.34 -39.10
C CYS A 421 -53.48 -4.71 -38.55
N ARG A 422 -54.44 -5.56 -38.16
CA ARG A 422 -54.18 -6.90 -37.63
C ARG A 422 -53.53 -7.81 -38.66
N ALA A 423 -54.05 -7.83 -39.89
CA ALA A 423 -53.47 -8.60 -40.99
C ALA A 423 -52.01 -8.20 -41.25
N CYS A 424 -51.71 -6.89 -41.25
CA CYS A 424 -50.33 -6.42 -41.40
C CYS A 424 -49.41 -6.90 -40.27
N LEU A 425 -49.89 -6.88 -39.03
CA LEU A 425 -49.12 -7.28 -37.85
C LEU A 425 -48.87 -8.81 -37.77
N GLU A 426 -49.87 -9.62 -38.11
CA GLU A 426 -49.82 -11.09 -38.04
C GLU A 426 -49.12 -11.70 -39.27
N GLU A 427 -49.57 -11.34 -40.47
CA GLU A 427 -49.14 -11.93 -41.74
C GLU A 427 -47.84 -11.29 -42.29
N GLY A 428 -47.51 -10.07 -41.85
CA GLY A 428 -46.24 -9.39 -42.15
C GLY A 428 -46.16 -8.69 -43.51
N GLY A 429 -47.25 -8.66 -44.29
CA GLY A 429 -47.34 -7.90 -45.54
C GLY A 429 -47.79 -6.46 -45.30
N ALA A 430 -47.24 -5.50 -46.06
CA ALA A 430 -47.74 -4.12 -46.03
C ALA A 430 -49.16 -4.05 -46.60
N VAL A 431 -50.06 -3.37 -45.90
CA VAL A 431 -51.43 -3.10 -46.36
C VAL A 431 -51.44 -1.70 -46.94
N CYS A 432 -51.57 -1.58 -48.26
CA CYS A 432 -51.54 -0.30 -48.95
C CYS A 432 -52.88 -0.01 -49.62
N GLY A 433 -53.33 1.23 -49.53
CA GLY A 433 -54.48 1.72 -50.29
C GLY A 433 -55.83 1.21 -49.82
N LEU A 434 -55.97 0.81 -48.56
CA LEU A 434 -57.26 0.37 -48.02
C LEU A 434 -58.18 1.58 -47.83
N GLU A 435 -59.09 1.80 -48.76
CA GLU A 435 -60.12 2.85 -48.64
C GLU A 435 -61.23 2.41 -47.70
N THR A 436 -61.58 3.31 -46.77
CA THR A 436 -62.59 3.08 -45.77
C THR A 436 -63.36 4.36 -45.50
N SER A 437 -64.61 4.22 -45.08
CA SER A 437 -65.43 5.31 -44.58
C SER A 437 -65.89 4.96 -43.18
N GLY A 438 -66.12 5.98 -42.36
CA GLY A 438 -66.65 5.77 -41.01
C GLY A 438 -67.15 7.06 -40.41
N ARG A 439 -67.63 6.95 -39.16
CA ARG A 439 -68.01 8.11 -38.35
C ARG A 439 -67.07 8.26 -37.17
N GLY A 440 -66.49 9.45 -37.05
CA GLY A 440 -65.70 9.85 -35.88
C GLY A 440 -66.55 9.87 -34.61
N HIS A 441 -65.91 9.94 -33.45
CA HIS A 441 -66.60 9.92 -32.14
C HIS A 441 -67.54 11.12 -31.93
N GLY A 442 -67.30 12.25 -32.61
CA GLY A 442 -68.17 13.43 -32.63
C GLY A 442 -69.28 13.39 -33.69
N GLY A 443 -69.44 12.27 -34.41
CA GLY A 443 -70.51 12.04 -35.39
C GLY A 443 -70.26 12.57 -36.81
N ARG A 444 -69.08 13.14 -37.09
CA ARG A 444 -68.70 13.56 -38.45
C ARG A 444 -68.30 12.34 -39.29
N GLU A 445 -68.82 12.27 -40.50
CA GLU A 445 -68.40 11.27 -41.49
C GLU A 445 -67.03 11.65 -42.06
N PHE A 446 -66.17 10.65 -42.20
CA PHE A 446 -64.89 10.76 -42.86
C PHE A 446 -64.70 9.64 -43.88
N HIS A 447 -63.96 9.95 -44.94
CA HIS A 447 -63.41 8.98 -45.87
C HIS A 447 -61.90 9.00 -45.73
N ALA A 448 -61.28 7.86 -45.50
CA ALA A 448 -59.84 7.78 -45.34
C ALA A 448 -59.26 6.61 -46.13
N ARG A 449 -58.02 6.79 -46.61
CA ARG A 449 -57.19 5.70 -47.12
C ARG A 449 -56.16 5.32 -46.07
N LEU A 450 -56.10 4.05 -45.73
CA LEU A 450 -55.17 3.49 -44.76
C LEU A 450 -53.99 2.82 -45.46
N ASP A 451 -52.78 3.17 -45.02
CA ASP A 451 -51.52 2.54 -45.42
C ASP A 451 -50.78 2.08 -44.15
N ALA A 452 -50.57 0.77 -44.00
CA ALA A 452 -49.97 0.14 -42.82
C ALA A 452 -48.73 -0.68 -43.19
N ALA A 453 -47.65 -0.49 -42.42
CA ALA A 453 -46.37 -1.16 -42.62
C ALA A 453 -45.73 -1.59 -41.29
N LEU A 454 -45.01 -2.71 -41.32
CA LEU A 454 -44.35 -3.28 -40.15
C LEU A 454 -43.06 -2.50 -39.80
N LEU A 455 -42.88 -2.18 -38.51
CA LEU A 455 -41.64 -1.66 -37.97
C LEU A 455 -40.75 -2.80 -37.47
N ARG A 456 -39.46 -2.73 -37.78
CA ARG A 456 -38.46 -3.74 -37.40
C ARG A 456 -37.26 -3.11 -36.72
N ASP A 457 -36.60 -3.86 -35.85
CA ASP A 457 -35.34 -3.45 -35.26
C ASP A 457 -34.16 -3.69 -36.23
N LEU A 458 -32.95 -3.39 -35.77
CA LEU A 458 -31.73 -3.58 -36.57
C LEU A 458 -31.38 -5.05 -36.82
N ASP A 459 -31.98 -5.97 -36.07
CA ASP A 459 -31.83 -7.42 -36.19
C ASP A 459 -33.03 -8.07 -36.95
N ASP A 460 -33.84 -7.25 -37.62
CA ASP A 460 -35.06 -7.63 -38.37
C ASP A 460 -36.23 -8.17 -37.52
N ASN A 461 -36.15 -8.11 -36.18
CA ASN A 461 -37.25 -8.52 -35.33
C ASN A 461 -38.42 -7.52 -35.39
N ARG A 462 -39.64 -8.03 -35.26
CA ARG A 462 -40.86 -7.22 -35.33
C ARG A 462 -40.98 -6.31 -34.10
N LEU A 463 -40.88 -5.00 -34.30
CA LEU A 463 -41.11 -3.99 -33.25
C LEU A 463 -42.58 -3.62 -33.13
N GLY A 464 -43.30 -3.56 -34.26
CA GLY A 464 -44.69 -3.12 -34.26
C GLY A 464 -45.19 -2.74 -35.64
N LEU A 465 -46.18 -1.87 -35.68
CA LEU A 465 -46.90 -1.43 -36.87
C LEU A 465 -46.94 0.10 -36.92
N PHE A 466 -46.70 0.67 -38.11
CA PHE A 466 -46.91 2.08 -38.41
C PHE A 466 -48.05 2.21 -39.41
N VAL A 467 -49.01 3.11 -39.13
CA VAL A 467 -50.21 3.29 -39.95
C VAL A 467 -50.39 4.76 -40.27
N LEU A 468 -50.62 5.06 -41.55
CA LEU A 468 -50.92 6.37 -42.10
C LEU A 468 -52.35 6.41 -42.59
N PHE A 469 -53.03 7.53 -42.37
CA PHE A 469 -54.37 7.79 -42.89
C PHE A 469 -54.32 9.03 -43.78
N THR A 470 -54.77 8.88 -45.02
CA THR A 470 -54.99 9.99 -45.93
C THR A 470 -56.46 10.37 -45.89
N ASP A 471 -56.79 11.60 -45.50
CA ASP A 471 -58.16 12.10 -45.51
C ASP A 471 -58.62 12.36 -46.95
N LEU A 472 -59.63 11.61 -47.39
CA LEU A 472 -60.27 11.72 -48.70
C LEU A 472 -61.68 12.34 -48.60
N THR A 473 -62.10 12.81 -47.42
CA THR A 473 -63.47 13.28 -47.16
C THR A 473 -63.86 14.41 -48.12
N ASP A 474 -63.03 15.45 -48.23
CA ASP A 474 -63.32 16.60 -49.09
C ASP A 474 -63.37 16.20 -50.58
N ILE A 475 -62.44 15.35 -51.01
CA ILE A 475 -62.37 14.83 -52.39
C ILE A 475 -63.62 14.01 -52.71
N THR A 476 -64.03 13.12 -51.80
CA THR A 476 -65.17 12.23 -51.99
C THR A 476 -66.48 13.02 -52.01
N VAL A 477 -66.64 13.99 -51.11
CA VAL A 477 -67.80 14.91 -51.10
C VAL A 477 -67.85 15.75 -52.37
N GLN A 478 -66.72 16.25 -52.84
CA GLN A 478 -66.65 17.06 -54.06
C GLN A 478 -66.95 16.23 -55.32
N ALA A 479 -66.46 14.99 -55.41
CA ALA A 479 -66.77 14.06 -56.48
C ALA A 479 -68.27 13.72 -56.53
N GLY A 480 -68.92 13.55 -55.37
CA GLY A 480 -70.37 13.39 -55.27
C GLY A 480 -71.13 14.62 -55.78
N ARG A 481 -70.68 15.82 -55.40
CA ARG A 481 -71.29 17.09 -55.83
C ARG A 481 -71.16 17.32 -57.34
N MET A 482 -70.01 16.99 -57.93
CA MET A 482 -69.79 17.05 -59.38
C MET A 482 -70.69 16.08 -60.16
N ARG A 483 -70.87 14.84 -59.66
CA ARG A 483 -71.80 13.87 -60.29
C ARG A 483 -73.24 14.38 -60.26
N ALA A 484 -73.72 14.87 -59.11
CA ALA A 484 -75.06 15.43 -58.98
C ALA A 484 -75.27 16.67 -59.88
N GLN A 485 -74.25 17.53 -60.03
CA GLN A 485 -74.30 18.67 -60.95
C GLN A 485 -74.37 18.25 -62.41
N ASN A 486 -73.58 17.23 -62.82
CA ASN A 486 -73.62 16.70 -64.19
C ASN A 486 -74.99 16.09 -64.53
N ASP A 487 -75.63 15.37 -63.60
CA ASP A 487 -76.98 14.81 -63.82
C ASP A 487 -78.03 15.92 -64.01
N LEU A 488 -77.89 17.03 -63.27
CA LEU A 488 -78.77 18.19 -63.37
C LEU A 488 -78.59 18.95 -64.70
N VAL A 489 -77.35 19.05 -65.18
CA VAL A 489 -77.01 19.61 -66.51
C VAL A 489 -77.55 18.73 -67.63
N ALA A 490 -77.47 17.41 -67.51
CA ALA A 490 -78.07 16.48 -68.47
C ALA A 490 -79.61 16.61 -68.53
N GLY A 491 -80.27 16.80 -67.38
CA GLY A 491 -81.72 17.05 -67.32
C GLY A 491 -82.15 18.41 -67.89
N LEU A 492 -81.30 19.44 -67.78
CA LEU A 492 -81.53 20.77 -68.37
C LEU A 492 -81.43 20.74 -69.90
N ALA A 493 -80.48 19.99 -70.47
CA ALA A 493 -80.36 19.80 -71.91
C ALA A 493 -81.63 19.18 -72.52
N ALA A 494 -82.21 18.17 -71.85
CA ALA A 494 -83.45 17.53 -72.29
C ALA A 494 -84.71 18.42 -72.18
N ARG A 495 -84.68 19.51 -71.40
CA ARG A 495 -85.75 20.53 -71.38
C ARG A 495 -85.56 21.58 -72.48
N ALA A 496 -84.31 21.95 -72.77
CA ALA A 496 -83.98 22.90 -73.83
C ALA A 496 -84.40 22.36 -75.21
N ASP A 497 -84.20 21.07 -75.49
CA ASP A 497 -84.63 20.44 -76.75
C ASP A 497 -86.15 20.53 -76.97
N ARG A 498 -86.95 20.28 -75.92
CA ARG A 498 -88.42 20.38 -76.01
C ARG A 498 -88.91 21.81 -76.24
N ILE A 499 -88.21 22.81 -75.70
CA ILE A 499 -88.54 24.22 -75.94
C ILE A 499 -88.15 24.62 -77.37
N ALA A 500 -87.01 24.14 -77.87
CA ALA A 500 -86.56 24.39 -79.24
C ALA A 500 -87.53 23.80 -80.28
N GLU A 501 -88.05 22.58 -80.06
CA GLU A 501 -89.10 21.99 -80.91
C GLU A 501 -90.39 22.83 -80.91
N GLY A 502 -90.81 23.33 -79.75
CA GLY A 502 -92.00 24.19 -79.63
C GLY A 502 -91.85 25.53 -80.33
N VAL A 503 -90.69 26.18 -80.22
CA VAL A 503 -90.39 27.46 -80.92
C VAL A 503 -90.31 27.24 -82.43
N SER A 504 -89.73 26.14 -82.89
CA SER A 504 -89.60 25.82 -84.31
C SER A 504 -90.96 25.49 -84.97
N ALA A 505 -91.88 24.88 -84.22
CA ALA A 505 -93.27 24.67 -84.66
C ALA A 505 -94.03 26.00 -84.76
N GLY A 506 -93.94 26.86 -83.73
CA GLY A 506 -94.58 28.18 -83.73
C GLY A 506 -94.06 29.14 -84.81
N ALA A 507 -92.76 29.07 -85.14
CA ALA A 507 -92.17 29.87 -86.21
C ALA A 507 -92.67 29.45 -87.60
N ARG A 508 -92.95 28.15 -87.82
CA ARG A 508 -93.53 27.64 -89.07
C ARG A 508 -94.97 28.13 -89.29
N ASP A 509 -95.79 28.12 -88.24
CA ASP A 509 -97.16 28.64 -88.30
C ASP A 509 -97.20 30.16 -88.54
N LEU A 510 -96.28 30.90 -87.91
CA LEU A 510 -96.17 32.35 -88.11
C LEU A 510 -95.70 32.70 -89.53
N SER A 511 -94.74 31.95 -90.08
CA SER A 511 -94.27 32.14 -91.45
C SER A 511 -95.39 31.92 -92.47
N GLY A 512 -96.20 30.87 -92.31
CA GLY A 512 -97.36 30.63 -93.17
C GLY A 512 -98.42 31.74 -93.09
N SER A 513 -98.61 32.33 -91.90
CA SER A 513 -99.55 33.43 -91.71
C SER A 513 -99.08 34.75 -92.36
N VAL A 514 -97.77 35.02 -92.37
CA VAL A 514 -97.19 36.21 -93.01
C VAL A 514 -97.22 36.09 -94.54
N GLU A 515 -97.00 34.89 -95.08
CA GLU A 515 -97.01 34.63 -96.52
C GLU A 515 -98.42 34.81 -97.11
N ALA A 516 -99.45 34.31 -96.42
CA ALA A 516 -100.85 34.52 -96.80
C ALA A 516 -101.29 36.00 -96.75
N ALA A 517 -100.78 36.77 -95.79
CA ALA A 517 -101.06 38.20 -95.69
C ALA A 517 -100.36 39.01 -96.81
N ALA A 518 -99.14 38.62 -97.18
CA ALA A 518 -98.37 39.25 -98.26
C ALA A 518 -99.00 39.02 -99.65
N GLU A 519 -99.48 37.80 -99.93
CA GLU A 519 -100.23 37.50 -101.16
C GLU A 519 -101.53 38.32 -101.27
N GLY A 520 -102.27 38.45 -100.16
CA GLY A 520 -103.49 39.27 -100.10
C GLY A 520 -103.25 40.74 -100.42
N ALA A 521 -102.17 41.32 -99.88
CA ALA A 521 -101.80 42.72 -100.12
C ALA A 521 -101.35 42.98 -101.58
N ALA A 522 -100.63 42.03 -102.19
CA ALA A 522 -100.22 42.12 -103.59
C ALA A 522 -101.41 42.11 -104.56
N LEU A 523 -102.41 41.26 -104.29
CA LEU A 523 -103.65 41.16 -105.08
C LEU A 523 -104.51 42.44 -104.98
N GLN A 524 -104.53 43.06 -103.80
CA GLN A 524 -105.25 44.32 -103.58
C GLN A 524 -104.60 45.50 -104.32
N THR A 525 -103.27 45.53 -104.34
CA THR A 525 -102.49 46.55 -105.05
C THR A 525 -102.68 46.44 -106.58
N ALA A 526 -102.77 45.21 -107.11
CA ALA A 526 -103.08 44.98 -108.52
C ALA A 526 -104.48 45.50 -108.92
N ARG A 527 -105.51 45.23 -108.10
CA ARG A 527 -106.88 45.73 -108.36
C ARG A 527 -106.97 47.26 -108.33
N ILE A 528 -106.23 47.93 -107.44
CA ILE A 528 -106.21 49.39 -107.36
C ILE A 528 -105.59 50.00 -108.63
N ARG A 529 -104.55 49.37 -109.18
CA ARG A 529 -103.89 49.82 -110.41
C ARG A 529 -104.78 49.67 -111.64
N ASP A 530 -105.53 48.58 -111.75
CA ASP A 530 -106.49 48.37 -112.85
C ASP A 530 -107.66 49.37 -112.82
N VAL A 531 -108.16 49.72 -111.63
CA VAL A 531 -109.24 50.71 -111.48
C VAL A 531 -108.79 52.12 -111.83
N SER A 532 -107.54 52.51 -111.55
CA SER A 532 -107.02 53.82 -111.98
C SER A 532 -106.84 53.91 -113.50
N GLY A 533 -106.34 52.85 -114.15
CA GLY A 533 -106.17 52.83 -115.61
C GLY A 533 -107.48 52.93 -116.38
N ALA A 534 -108.56 52.32 -115.86
CA ALA A 534 -109.89 52.43 -116.46
C ALA A 534 -110.49 53.85 -116.32
N ALA A 535 -110.21 54.55 -115.21
CA ALA A 535 -110.73 55.90 -114.98
C ALA A 535 -110.08 56.95 -115.90
N GLU A 536 -108.77 56.85 -116.18
CA GLU A 536 -108.07 57.77 -117.09
C GLU A 536 -108.51 57.61 -118.55
N SER A 537 -108.78 56.38 -119.00
CA SER A 537 -109.24 56.11 -120.37
C SER A 537 -110.69 56.57 -120.62
N ALA A 538 -111.55 56.56 -119.60
CA ALA A 538 -112.90 57.11 -119.67
C ALA A 538 -112.89 58.65 -119.72
N HIS A 539 -111.93 59.30 -119.06
CA HIS A 539 -111.82 60.76 -119.07
C HIS A 539 -111.32 61.30 -120.42
N ALA A 540 -110.38 60.61 -121.06
CA ALA A 540 -109.83 61.01 -122.36
C ALA A 540 -110.82 60.84 -123.54
N THR A 541 -111.79 59.93 -123.43
CA THR A 541 -112.82 59.72 -124.47
C THR A 541 -113.95 60.75 -124.37
N LEU A 542 -114.24 61.26 -123.18
CA LEU A 542 -115.22 62.35 -122.97
C LEU A 542 -114.70 63.69 -123.53
N ASP A 543 -113.41 64.01 -123.35
CA ASP A 543 -112.84 65.27 -123.84
C ASP A 543 -112.72 65.32 -125.37
N ALA A 544 -112.44 64.19 -126.03
CA ALA A 544 -112.36 64.11 -127.49
C ALA A 544 -113.74 64.27 -128.18
N ALA A 545 -114.84 63.89 -127.50
CA ALA A 545 -116.19 64.06 -128.01
C ALA A 545 -116.69 65.52 -127.92
N ALA A 546 -116.19 66.31 -126.98
CA ALA A 546 -116.54 67.73 -126.85
C ALA A 546 -115.82 68.62 -127.87
N GLY A 547 -114.60 68.27 -128.28
CA GLY A 547 -113.82 69.03 -129.27
C GLY A 547 -114.41 69.02 -130.68
N GLN A 548 -115.04 67.92 -131.12
CA GLN A 548 -115.60 67.81 -132.47
C GLN A 548 -116.92 68.57 -132.67
N ALA A 549 -117.56 69.08 -131.61
CA ALA A 549 -118.79 69.87 -131.70
C ALA A 549 -118.54 71.39 -131.90
N THR A 550 -117.29 71.85 -131.97
CA THR A 550 -116.95 73.28 -132.15
C THR A 550 -116.31 73.61 -133.51
N GLU A 551 -116.20 72.64 -134.42
CA GLU A 551 -115.74 72.82 -135.82
C GLU A 551 -116.85 72.60 -136.87
N ALA A 552 -118.12 72.65 -136.46
CA ALA A 552 -119.26 72.84 -137.34
C ALA A 552 -120.25 73.81 -136.67
N ALA A 553 -120.67 74.82 -137.44
CA ALA A 553 -121.51 75.97 -137.08
C ALA A 553 -122.76 75.68 -136.23
#